data_AF-A0A2T4Y2S2-F1
#
_entry.id   AF-A0A2T4Y2S2-F1
#
_cell.length_a   1.000
_cell.length_b   1.000
_cell.length_c   1.000
_cell.angle_alpha   90.00
_cell.angle_beta   90.00
_cell.angle_gamma   90.00
#
_symmetry.space_group_name_H-M   'P 1'
#
loop_
_entity.id
_entity.type
_entity.pdbx_description
1 polymer ?
#
loop_
_entity_poly.entity_id
_entity_poly.type
_entity_poly.pdbx_seq_one_letter_code
_entity_poly.pdbx_strand_id
1 'polypeptide(L)' 'MKTDKAYSDTIKRDVEVDVDALLAAINEISESEVRRMDDNSDRVIVNGRDYHTYRELAEAFELDIHDFSVSEANR' A
#
# COMPACT_ATOMS: atom_id res chain seq x y z
N MET A 1 -22.94 2.52 19.91
CA MET A 1 -22.55 2.55 18.49
C MET A 1 -21.45 1.53 18.33
N LYS A 2 -21.72 0.46 17.57
CA LYS A 2 -20.79 -0.64 17.32
C LYS A 2 -20.48 -0.62 15.84
N THR A 3 -19.26 -0.23 15.48
CA THR A 3 -18.71 -0.51 14.15
C THR A 3 -17.19 -0.63 14.28
N ASP A 4 -16.79 -1.85 14.59
CA ASP A 4 -15.65 -2.57 14.03
C ASP A 4 -14.53 -1.71 13.40
N LYS A 5 -13.55 -1.31 14.20
CA LYS A 5 -12.24 -0.89 13.69
C LYS A 5 -11.12 -1.74 14.31
N ALA A 6 -11.39 -3.05 14.42
CA ALA A 6 -10.43 -4.07 14.79
C ALA A 6 -9.83 -4.75 13.54
N TYR A 7 -9.60 -3.97 12.46
CA TYR A 7 -9.01 -4.48 11.22
C TYR A 7 -7.55 -4.07 11.02
N SER A 8 -6.94 -3.38 12.00
CA SER A 8 -5.56 -2.89 11.87
C SER A 8 -4.48 -3.81 12.46
N ASP A 9 -4.81 -4.87 13.21
CA ASP A 9 -3.80 -5.62 13.97
C ASP A 9 -3.39 -6.97 13.36
N THR A 10 -4.15 -7.50 12.39
CA THR A 10 -3.93 -8.86 11.86
C THR A 10 -3.28 -8.96 10.47
N ILE A 11 -2.86 -7.83 9.87
CA ILE A 11 -2.11 -7.86 8.60
C ILE A 11 -0.60 -7.70 8.85
N LYS A 12 -0.11 -8.23 9.98
CA LYS A 12 1.26 -8.75 10.03
C LYS A 12 1.29 -10.08 9.28
N ARG A 13 1.22 -10.02 7.96
CA ARG A 13 1.44 -11.17 7.09
C ARG A 13 2.74 -10.91 6.37
N ASP A 14 3.86 -11.26 7.01
CA ASP A 14 5.13 -11.87 6.51
C ASP A 14 5.69 -11.51 5.12
N VAL A 15 5.12 -10.50 4.48
CA VAL A 15 5.49 -9.89 3.22
C VAL A 15 5.45 -8.43 3.57
N GLU A 16 6.52 -7.97 4.19
CA GLU A 16 6.82 -6.55 4.17
C GLU A 16 6.81 -6.17 2.68
N VAL A 17 6.04 -5.15 2.32
CA VAL A 17 6.03 -4.62 0.94
C VAL A 17 6.87 -3.35 0.99
N ASP A 18 7.77 -3.18 0.02
CA ASP A 18 8.49 -1.93 -0.17
C ASP A 18 7.48 -0.86 -0.62
N VAL A 19 6.89 -0.22 0.38
CA VAL A 19 5.88 0.82 0.19
C VAL A 19 6.49 2.00 -0.56
N ASP A 20 7.77 2.32 -0.33
CA ASP A 20 8.45 3.40 -1.04
C ASP A 20 8.56 3.07 -2.55
N ALA A 21 9.03 1.85 -2.84
CA ALA A 21 8.95 1.09 -4.08
C ALA A 21 7.67 1.35 -4.87
N LEU A 22 6.57 0.88 -4.27
CA LEU A 22 5.25 0.89 -4.87
C LEU A 22 4.76 2.32 -5.12
N LEU A 23 4.92 3.23 -4.16
CA LEU A 23 4.45 4.60 -4.28
C LEU A 23 5.25 5.39 -5.32
N ALA A 24 6.55 5.14 -5.45
CA ALA A 24 7.40 5.72 -6.48
C ALA A 24 6.94 5.27 -7.88
N ALA A 25 6.69 3.98 -8.06
CA ALA A 25 6.17 3.44 -9.32
C ALA A 25 4.82 4.08 -9.69
N ILE A 26 3.90 4.18 -8.73
CA ILE A 26 2.59 4.81 -8.97
C ILE A 26 2.74 6.30 -9.30
N ASN A 27 3.63 7.00 -8.61
CA ASN A 27 3.90 8.41 -8.89
C ASN A 27 4.48 8.60 -10.30
N GLU A 28 5.33 7.68 -10.77
CA GLU A 28 5.89 7.68 -12.12
C GLU A 28 4.84 7.37 -13.19
N ILE A 29 4.00 6.35 -13.00
CA ILE A 29 2.98 5.92 -13.98
C ILE A 29 1.82 6.93 -14.06
N SER A 30 1.39 7.43 -12.91
CA SER A 30 0.20 8.28 -12.81
C SER A 30 0.51 9.78 -12.90
N GLU A 31 1.80 10.16 -12.88
CA GLU A 31 2.28 11.56 -12.72
C GLU A 31 1.51 12.33 -11.62
N SER A 32 0.99 11.60 -10.62
CA SER A 32 -0.04 12.09 -9.69
C SER A 32 0.49 12.17 -8.28
N GLU A 33 -0.03 13.14 -7.52
CA GLU A 33 0.28 13.29 -6.10
C GLU A 33 -0.22 12.06 -5.32
N VAL A 34 0.75 11.31 -4.78
CA VAL A 34 0.53 10.17 -3.90
C VAL A 34 0.71 10.67 -2.46
N ARG A 35 -0.33 10.59 -1.64
CA ARG A 35 -0.31 10.98 -0.22
C ARG A 35 -0.54 9.78 0.67
N ARG A 36 0.41 9.48 1.55
CA ARG A 36 0.18 8.58 2.69
C ARG A 36 -0.64 9.31 3.76
N MET A 37 -1.69 8.66 4.27
CA MET A 37 -2.55 9.25 5.30
C MET A 37 -1.88 9.25 6.67
N ASP A 38 -1.10 8.21 6.98
CA ASP A 38 -0.39 8.07 8.25
C ASP A 38 0.84 7.19 8.05
N ASP A 39 1.91 7.44 8.82
CA ASP A 39 3.17 6.69 8.74
C ASP A 39 2.98 5.22 9.16
N ASN A 40 1.99 4.96 10.01
CA ASN A 40 1.67 3.64 10.55
C ASN A 40 0.39 3.03 9.94
N SER A 41 -0.13 3.60 8.85
CA SER A 41 -1.37 3.14 8.24
C SER A 41 -1.20 2.78 6.77
N ASP A 42 -1.77 1.64 6.38
CA ASP A 42 -1.80 1.13 4.99
C ASP A 42 -2.67 1.97 4.03
N ARG A 43 -3.07 3.18 4.45
CA ARG A 43 -3.98 4.06 3.72
C ARG A 43 -3.21 5.05 2.86
N VAL A 44 -3.53 5.04 1.57
CA VAL A 44 -2.89 5.90 0.56
C VAL A 44 -3.96 6.60 -0.25
N ILE A 45 -3.77 7.89 -0.50
CA ILE A 45 -4.62 8.68 -1.37
C ILE A 45 -3.85 8.97 -2.65
N VAL A 46 -4.37 8.57 -3.80
CA VAL A 46 -3.78 8.89 -5.10
C VAL A 46 -4.82 9.61 -5.94
N ASN A 47 -4.48 10.81 -6.42
CA ASN A 47 -5.38 11.62 -7.24
C ASN A 47 -6.77 11.85 -6.57
N GLY A 48 -6.80 11.94 -5.23
CA GLY A 48 -8.03 12.11 -4.46
C GLY A 48 -8.86 10.83 -4.24
N ARG A 49 -8.38 9.67 -4.70
CA ARG A 49 -8.99 8.36 -4.43
C ARG A 49 -8.31 7.73 -3.22
N ASP A 50 -9.09 7.33 -2.22
CA ASP A 50 -8.57 6.64 -1.04
C ASP A 50 -8.49 5.13 -1.26
N TYR A 51 -7.30 4.59 -1.03
CA TYR A 51 -6.98 3.17 -1.08
C TYR A 51 -6.69 2.69 0.33
N HIS A 52 -7.27 1.55 0.71
CA HIS A 52 -7.22 1.06 2.09
C HIS A 52 -6.12 0.02 2.31
N THR A 53 -5.56 -0.49 1.21
CA THR A 53 -4.43 -1.42 1.22
C THR A 53 -3.52 -1.14 0.03
N TYR A 54 -2.23 -1.42 0.19
CA TYR A 54 -1.24 -1.33 -0.90
C TYR A 54 -1.55 -2.28 -2.05
N ARG A 55 -2.17 -3.43 -1.77
CA ARG A 55 -2.59 -4.39 -2.79
C ARG A 55 -3.66 -3.81 -3.71
N GLU A 56 -4.72 -3.25 -3.14
CA GLU A 56 -5.78 -2.61 -3.91
C GLU A 56 -5.24 -1.45 -4.75
N LEU A 57 -4.32 -0.68 -4.17
CA LEU A 57 -3.60 0.36 -4.88
C LEU A 57 -2.83 -0.20 -6.08
N ALA A 58 -2.00 -1.23 -5.90
CA ALA A 58 -1.25 -1.86 -6.98
C ALA A 58 -2.19 -2.40 -8.08
N GLU A 59 -3.27 -3.09 -7.71
CA GLU A 59 -4.28 -3.59 -8.65
C GLU A 59 -4.93 -2.47 -9.48
N ALA A 60 -5.18 -1.30 -8.87
CA ALA A 60 -5.75 -0.15 -9.56
C ALA A 60 -4.81 0.50 -10.58
N PHE A 61 -3.50 0.33 -10.41
CA PHE A 61 -2.46 0.82 -11.31
C PHE A 61 -1.87 -0.28 -12.21
N GLU A 62 -2.50 -1.47 -12.24
CA GLU A 62 -2.04 -2.63 -13.00
C GLU A 62 -0.59 -3.04 -12.63
N LEU A 63 -0.21 -2.84 -11.37
CA LEU A 63 1.08 -3.21 -10.80
C LEU A 63 1.00 -4.54 -10.06
N ASP A 64 2.07 -5.34 -10.16
CA ASP A 64 2.19 -6.58 -9.42
C ASP A 64 2.79 -6.32 -8.03
N ILE A 65 2.01 -6.54 -6.97
CA ILE A 65 2.48 -6.27 -5.60
C ILE A 65 3.59 -7.24 -5.14
N HIS A 66 3.76 -8.39 -5.80
CA HIS A 66 4.85 -9.30 -5.46
C HIS A 66 6.21 -8.77 -5.93
N ASP A 67 6.26 -7.90 -6.95
CA ASP A 67 7.49 -7.20 -7.33
C ASP A 67 8.02 -6.33 -6.18
N PHE A 68 7.10 -5.76 -5.40
CA PHE A 68 7.39 -4.93 -4.24
C PHE A 68 7.44 -5.71 -2.93
N SER A 69 7.24 -7.04 -2.94
CA SER A 69 7.37 -7.85 -1.73
C SER A 69 8.85 -7.90 -1.30
N VAL A 70 9.20 -7.29 -0.16
CA VAL A 70 10.46 -7.61 0.53
C VAL A 70 10.30 -8.98 1.18
N SER A 71 10.40 -10.02 0.36
CA SER A 71 10.65 -11.34 0.88
C SER A 71 12.00 -11.28 1.60
N GLU A 72 12.08 -11.80 2.83
CA GLU A 72 13.34 -12.13 3.51
C GLU A 72 14.14 -13.20 2.72
N ALA A 73 14.27 -13.06 1.40
CA ALA A 73 15.03 -13.92 0.51
C ALA A 73 16.55 -13.64 0.59
N ASN A 74 16.99 -12.80 1.53
CA ASN A 74 18.39 -12.53 1.80
C ASN A 74 18.66 -12.48 3.31
N ARG A 75 18.77 -13.64 3.94
CA ARG A 75 19.51 -13.82 5.19
C ARG A 75 20.45 -15.01 5.08
#